data_AF-A0A6L3EZN8-F1
#
_entry.id   AF-A0A6L3EZN8-F1
#
_cell.length_a   1.000
_cell.length_b   1.000
_cell.length_c   1.000
_cell.angle_alpha   90.00
_cell.angle_beta   90.00
_cell.angle_gamma   90.00
#
_symmetry.space_group_name_H-M   'P 1'
#
loop_
_entity.id
_entity.type
_entity.pdbx_description
1 polymer ?
#
loop_
_entity_poly.entity_id
_entity_poly.type
_entity_poly.pdbx_seq_one_letter_code
_entity_poly.pdbx_strand_id
1 'polypeptide(L)'
;PIRIDAPFDELQKAAGTTNLSFALGYPKDNCLDQALIDEAVAIAQAAEVALLYIALPSFKESEGYDRDDLDLTKQQVKLIQAVTAVQPNTVVILNNGAPVVMGAWIDNTAAILEAWMMGQAGAGAIADILYGHINPSGKLAETYPHKLSDTPAHLNFPGENDTVRYGEALFIGYRYYDAKEMPLLFPFGYGLSYTTFAYDNLQVHTEPGRTVSANSFNDEDGVTVSVDVTNTGKVAGQEIVQLYVHDQKSRLKRPFKELKGFAKVSLAPGETKTISITLNFRAFAYYDPAYRQWITETGKFDILIGASAADIRCRTTITLQSTLQLPTILHDQSTIRSWYNDPVGKPILEPMFRELMKKGGPFGSDNSKDGTIGVDMLNFLMDLPLRSFLQFQESFLTQPADDIVDMLLKQVHATME
;
A
#
# COMPACT_ATOMS: atom_id res chain seq x y z
N PRO A 1 -23.47 29.93 -16.65
CA PRO A 1 -23.29 29.22 -17.94
C PRO A 1 -22.20 28.14 -17.79
N ILE A 2 -22.51 26.91 -18.21
CA ILE A 2 -21.51 25.82 -18.26
C ILE A 2 -20.58 26.12 -19.44
N ARG A 3 -19.27 26.07 -19.23
CA ARG A 3 -18.24 26.22 -20.27
C ARG A 3 -17.39 24.96 -20.23
N ILE A 4 -17.41 24.20 -21.32
CA ILE A 4 -16.66 22.96 -21.47
C ILE A 4 -15.58 23.21 -22.51
N ASP A 5 -14.34 22.97 -22.12
CA ASP A 5 -13.18 23.09 -22.99
C ASP A 5 -13.07 21.85 -23.89
N ALA A 6 -12.77 22.06 -25.17
CA ALA A 6 -12.53 20.99 -26.13
C ALA A 6 -11.02 20.82 -26.35
N PRO A 7 -10.47 19.58 -26.32
CA PRO A 7 -9.03 19.36 -26.44
C PRO A 7 -8.37 20.06 -27.63
N PHE A 8 -8.97 19.94 -28.83
CA PHE A 8 -8.40 20.55 -30.03
C PHE A 8 -8.39 22.09 -29.96
N ASP A 9 -9.46 22.70 -29.45
CA ASP A 9 -9.57 24.15 -29.31
C ASP A 9 -8.55 24.70 -28.30
N GLU A 10 -8.32 24.00 -27.18
CA GLU A 10 -7.32 24.43 -26.19
C GLU A 10 -5.89 24.25 -26.71
N LEU A 11 -5.61 23.17 -27.45
CA LEU A 11 -4.33 23.00 -28.13
C LEU A 11 -4.09 24.11 -29.15
N GLN A 12 -5.10 24.52 -29.91
CA GLN A 12 -4.98 25.62 -30.87
C GLN A 12 -4.62 26.95 -30.20
N LYS A 13 -5.17 27.22 -29.01
CA LYS A 13 -4.83 28.44 -28.24
C LYS A 13 -3.38 28.42 -27.77
N ALA A 14 -2.83 27.25 -27.42
CA ALA A 14 -1.46 27.08 -26.96
C ALA A 14 -0.43 26.91 -28.09
N ALA A 15 -0.87 26.54 -29.29
CA ALA A 15 0.00 26.11 -30.40
C ALA A 15 0.99 27.16 -30.93
N GLY A 16 0.72 28.45 -30.77
CA GLY A 16 1.54 29.51 -31.35
C GLY A 16 1.63 29.38 -32.87
N THR A 17 2.80 29.04 -33.41
CA THR A 17 3.01 28.80 -34.86
C THR A 17 2.93 27.32 -35.26
N THR A 18 2.59 26.43 -34.33
CA THR A 18 2.50 24.98 -34.58
C THR A 18 1.25 24.65 -35.39
N ASN A 19 1.40 23.87 -36.46
CA ASN A 19 0.27 23.39 -37.25
C ASN A 19 -0.38 22.18 -36.56
N LEU A 20 -1.69 22.24 -36.35
CA LEU A 20 -2.46 21.15 -35.77
C LEU A 20 -3.39 20.53 -36.82
N SER A 21 -3.46 19.20 -36.84
CA SER A 21 -4.39 18.42 -37.65
C SER A 21 -5.20 17.50 -36.74
N PHE A 22 -6.42 17.16 -37.16
CA PHE A 22 -7.34 16.35 -36.37
C PHE A 22 -7.89 15.21 -37.22
N ALA A 23 -7.93 14.02 -36.65
CA ALA A 23 -8.72 12.88 -37.10
C ALA A 23 -9.51 12.33 -35.92
N LEU A 24 -10.71 11.80 -36.19
CA LEU A 24 -11.58 11.24 -35.15
C LEU A 24 -11.01 9.94 -34.56
N GLY A 25 -10.39 9.09 -35.40
CA GLY A 25 -9.72 7.83 -35.00
C GLY A 25 -10.65 6.67 -34.63
N TYR A 26 -11.73 6.92 -33.88
CA TYR A 26 -12.71 5.89 -33.52
C TYR A 26 -14.13 6.48 -33.35
N PRO A 27 -15.19 5.70 -33.65
CA PRO A 27 -16.56 6.16 -33.45
C PRO A 27 -16.91 6.23 -31.95
N LYS A 28 -18.01 6.91 -31.62
CA LYS A 28 -18.50 7.01 -30.23
C LYS A 28 -19.09 5.71 -29.70
N ASP A 29 -19.51 4.82 -30.60
CA ASP A 29 -20.03 3.50 -30.25
C ASP A 29 -18.89 2.48 -30.14
N ASN A 30 -19.24 1.20 -29.97
CA ASN A 30 -18.25 0.12 -29.85
C ASN A 30 -17.87 -0.50 -31.21
N CYS A 31 -18.22 0.13 -32.33
CA CYS A 31 -17.95 -0.42 -33.64
C CYS A 31 -16.48 -0.23 -34.03
N LEU A 32 -15.95 -1.22 -34.75
CA LEU A 32 -14.64 -1.09 -35.39
C LEU A 32 -14.81 -0.39 -36.74
N ASP A 33 -14.23 0.78 -36.89
CA ASP A 33 -14.17 1.50 -38.17
C ASP A 33 -12.70 1.64 -38.58
N GLN A 34 -12.31 0.88 -39.62
CA GLN A 34 -10.94 0.87 -40.11
C GLN A 34 -10.59 2.16 -40.86
N ALA A 35 -11.55 2.80 -41.53
CA ALA A 35 -11.28 4.01 -42.30
C ALA A 35 -10.86 5.19 -41.39
N LEU A 36 -11.46 5.29 -40.20
CA LEU A 36 -11.07 6.28 -39.19
C LEU A 36 -9.67 6.04 -38.63
N ILE A 37 -9.27 4.76 -38.48
CA ILE A 37 -7.90 4.42 -38.07
C ILE A 37 -6.91 4.78 -39.18
N ASP A 38 -7.21 4.43 -40.44
CA ASP A 38 -6.34 4.69 -41.58
C ASP A 38 -6.13 6.21 -41.79
N GLU A 39 -7.17 7.02 -41.60
CA GLU A 39 -7.08 8.49 -41.60
C GLU A 39 -6.15 9.00 -40.49
N ALA A 40 -6.33 8.52 -39.25
CA ALA A 40 -5.49 8.91 -38.12
C ALA A 40 -4.01 8.52 -38.33
N VAL A 41 -3.77 7.33 -38.90
CA VAL A 41 -2.43 6.85 -39.28
C VAL A 41 -1.78 7.77 -40.31
N ALA A 42 -2.51 8.15 -41.37
CA ALA A 42 -2.01 9.03 -42.41
C ALA A 42 -1.63 10.43 -41.87
N ILE A 43 -2.46 11.00 -40.98
CA ILE A 43 -2.14 12.28 -40.32
C ILE A 43 -0.94 12.14 -39.39
N ALA A 44 -0.89 11.07 -38.58
CA ALA A 44 0.21 10.85 -37.63
C ALA A 44 1.56 10.65 -38.34
N GLN A 45 1.58 9.99 -39.50
CA GLN A 45 2.78 9.82 -40.34
C GLN A 45 3.37 11.15 -40.83
N ALA A 46 2.53 12.15 -41.08
CA ALA A 46 2.96 13.46 -41.56
C ALA A 46 3.31 14.43 -40.43
N ALA A 47 3.07 14.06 -39.17
CA ALA A 47 3.29 14.89 -37.99
C ALA A 47 4.64 14.63 -37.31
N GLU A 48 5.07 15.53 -36.42
CA GLU A 48 6.26 15.34 -35.57
C GLU A 48 5.92 14.62 -34.25
N VAL A 49 4.68 14.77 -33.78
CA VAL A 49 4.11 14.22 -32.55
C VAL A 49 2.65 13.84 -32.81
N ALA A 50 2.20 12.71 -32.28
CA ALA A 50 0.78 12.34 -32.28
C ALA A 50 0.22 12.37 -30.86
N LEU A 51 -0.94 13.00 -30.68
CA LEU A 51 -1.66 13.04 -29.42
C LEU A 51 -2.94 12.22 -29.55
N LEU A 52 -3.03 11.12 -28.80
CA LEU A 52 -4.20 10.24 -28.80
C LEU A 52 -5.03 10.48 -27.53
N TYR A 53 -6.19 11.12 -27.67
CA TYR A 53 -7.16 11.28 -26.58
C TYR A 53 -8.09 10.06 -26.53
N ILE A 54 -7.93 9.25 -25.49
CA ILE A 54 -8.65 7.99 -25.32
C ILE A 54 -9.53 8.09 -24.08
N ALA A 55 -10.84 7.98 -24.27
CA ALA A 55 -11.81 8.06 -23.18
C ALA A 55 -12.63 6.78 -23.08
N LEU A 56 -12.86 6.25 -21.88
CA LEU A 56 -13.78 5.13 -21.74
C LEU A 56 -15.21 5.57 -22.07
N PRO A 57 -15.94 4.82 -22.93
CA PRO A 57 -17.29 5.17 -23.30
C PRO A 57 -18.26 4.90 -22.14
N SER A 58 -19.41 5.58 -22.14
CA SER A 58 -20.40 5.48 -21.05
C SER A 58 -21.01 4.09 -20.83
N PHE A 59 -20.91 3.17 -21.80
CA PHE A 59 -21.33 1.78 -21.62
C PHE A 59 -20.26 0.91 -20.93
N LYS A 60 -19.02 1.39 -20.84
CA LYS A 60 -17.96 0.80 -20.02
C LYS A 60 -17.99 1.38 -18.61
N GLU A 61 -18.27 2.68 -18.46
CA GLU A 61 -18.27 3.36 -17.17
C GLU A 61 -19.52 4.25 -17.03
N SER A 62 -20.52 3.80 -16.27
CA SER A 62 -21.70 4.59 -15.92
C SER A 62 -22.29 4.12 -14.58
N GLU A 63 -23.20 4.93 -14.05
CA GLU A 63 -23.87 4.72 -12.77
C GLU A 63 -24.67 3.41 -12.73
N GLY A 64 -24.58 2.70 -11.60
CA GLY A 64 -25.46 1.58 -11.26
C GLY A 64 -24.98 0.20 -11.72
N TYR A 65 -23.77 0.06 -12.24
CA TYR A 65 -23.17 -1.24 -12.57
C TYR A 65 -21.64 -1.22 -12.43
N ASP A 66 -21.08 -2.42 -12.26
CA ASP A 66 -19.64 -2.66 -12.21
C ASP A 66 -19.12 -3.11 -13.58
N ARG A 67 -17.84 -2.83 -13.85
CA ARG A 67 -17.16 -3.29 -15.06
C ARG A 67 -16.81 -4.77 -14.97
N ASP A 68 -16.97 -5.49 -16.08
CA ASP A 68 -16.50 -6.88 -16.22
C ASP A 68 -14.99 -6.99 -16.44
N ASP A 69 -14.34 -5.92 -16.91
CA ASP A 69 -12.93 -5.89 -17.30
C ASP A 69 -12.27 -4.53 -17.05
N LEU A 70 -10.93 -4.52 -17.03
CA LEU A 70 -10.11 -3.31 -16.95
C LEU A 70 -9.68 -2.79 -18.34
N ASP A 71 -10.22 -3.33 -19.43
CA ASP A 71 -9.74 -3.08 -20.79
C ASP A 71 -10.31 -1.79 -21.38
N LEU A 72 -9.52 -1.13 -22.22
CA LEU A 72 -10.03 -0.22 -23.25
C LEU A 72 -10.85 -1.00 -24.29
N THR A 73 -11.62 -0.30 -25.13
CA THR A 73 -12.32 -0.98 -26.22
C THR A 73 -11.34 -1.54 -27.26
N LYS A 74 -11.73 -2.60 -27.98
CA LYS A 74 -10.89 -3.20 -29.03
C LYS A 74 -10.49 -2.20 -30.11
N GLN A 75 -11.38 -1.27 -30.46
CA GLN A 75 -11.11 -0.20 -31.43
C GLN A 75 -10.06 0.79 -30.90
N GLN A 76 -10.16 1.20 -29.62
CA GLN A 76 -9.18 2.10 -29.00
C GLN A 76 -7.78 1.48 -28.98
N VAL A 77 -7.67 0.21 -28.59
CA VAL A 77 -6.40 -0.52 -28.59
C VAL A 77 -5.81 -0.59 -30.01
N LYS A 78 -6.64 -0.92 -31.02
CA LYS A 78 -6.19 -0.98 -32.41
C LYS A 78 -5.72 0.38 -32.94
N LEU A 79 -6.43 1.46 -32.61
CA LEU A 79 -6.00 2.82 -32.98
C LEU A 79 -4.63 3.14 -32.37
N ILE A 80 -4.44 2.90 -31.06
CA ILE A 80 -3.17 3.16 -30.39
C ILE A 80 -2.04 2.36 -31.06
N GLN A 81 -2.24 1.06 -31.28
CA GLN A 81 -1.24 0.20 -31.93
C GLN A 81 -0.91 0.65 -33.35
N ALA A 82 -1.92 1.02 -34.15
CA ALA A 82 -1.72 1.45 -35.53
C ALA A 82 -0.97 2.78 -35.62
N VAL A 83 -1.32 3.76 -34.78
CA VAL A 83 -0.67 5.08 -34.77
C VAL A 83 0.74 5.01 -34.20
N THR A 84 0.95 4.29 -33.09
CA THR A 84 2.29 4.13 -32.49
C THR A 84 3.27 3.40 -33.41
N ALA A 85 2.78 2.50 -34.27
CA ALA A 85 3.61 1.80 -35.26
C ALA A 85 4.19 2.73 -36.34
N VAL A 86 3.57 3.89 -36.58
CA VAL A 86 3.97 4.82 -37.65
C VAL A 86 4.50 6.16 -37.11
N GLN A 87 4.21 6.48 -35.85
CA GLN A 87 4.63 7.70 -35.17
C GLN A 87 5.19 7.35 -33.77
N PRO A 88 6.51 7.20 -33.62
CA PRO A 88 7.10 6.82 -32.34
C PRO A 88 6.92 7.90 -31.26
N ASN A 89 6.76 9.18 -31.63
CA ASN A 89 6.47 10.27 -30.70
C ASN A 89 4.97 10.36 -30.39
N THR A 90 4.32 9.23 -30.09
CA THR A 90 2.90 9.19 -29.74
C THR A 90 2.71 9.32 -28.23
N VAL A 91 1.92 10.32 -27.82
CA VAL A 91 1.46 10.50 -26.43
C VAL A 91 0.02 10.03 -26.33
N VAL A 92 -0.26 9.12 -25.40
CA VAL A 92 -1.62 8.67 -25.08
C VAL A 92 -2.14 9.42 -23.86
N ILE A 93 -3.26 10.12 -24.01
CA ILE A 93 -3.94 10.86 -22.95
C ILE A 93 -5.20 10.10 -22.58
N LEU A 94 -5.29 9.66 -21.33
CA LEU A 94 -6.36 8.81 -20.82
C LEU A 94 -7.40 9.60 -20.04
N ASN A 95 -8.67 9.33 -20.30
CA ASN A 95 -9.83 9.86 -19.58
C ASN A 95 -10.76 8.71 -19.16
N ASN A 96 -10.67 8.33 -17.89
CA ASN A 96 -11.29 7.14 -17.31
C ASN A 96 -11.55 7.38 -15.82
N GLY A 97 -12.56 6.70 -15.29
CA GLY A 97 -12.92 6.77 -13.88
C GLY A 97 -12.11 5.84 -12.99
N ALA A 98 -11.54 4.77 -13.56
CA ALA A 98 -10.77 3.75 -12.85
C ALA A 98 -9.57 3.28 -13.70
N PRO A 99 -8.57 2.58 -13.11
CA PRO A 99 -7.43 2.03 -13.84
C PRO A 99 -7.83 1.22 -15.07
N VAL A 100 -7.01 1.33 -16.12
CA VAL A 100 -7.10 0.51 -17.33
C VAL A 100 -5.83 -0.29 -17.52
N VAL A 101 -5.96 -1.51 -18.04
CA VAL A 101 -4.79 -2.33 -18.37
C VAL A 101 -4.19 -1.87 -19.70
N MET A 102 -2.86 -1.84 -19.75
CA MET A 102 -2.13 -1.22 -20.88
C MET A 102 -1.18 -2.18 -21.60
N GLY A 103 -1.13 -3.45 -21.17
CA GLY A 103 -0.11 -4.40 -21.63
C GLY A 103 -0.08 -4.67 -23.14
N ALA A 104 -1.18 -4.41 -23.85
CA ALA A 104 -1.25 -4.57 -25.30
C ALA A 104 -0.58 -3.43 -26.10
N TRP A 105 -0.29 -2.29 -25.48
CA TRP A 105 0.08 -1.07 -26.22
C TRP A 105 1.10 -0.15 -25.54
N ILE A 106 1.31 -0.26 -24.23
CA ILE A 106 2.17 0.67 -23.46
C ILE A 106 3.60 0.78 -24.00
N ASP A 107 4.21 -0.34 -24.38
CA ASP A 107 5.63 -0.40 -24.79
C ASP A 107 5.93 0.36 -26.09
N ASN A 108 4.91 0.70 -26.88
CA ASN A 108 5.05 1.42 -28.15
C ASN A 108 4.73 2.93 -28.03
N THR A 109 4.40 3.41 -26.82
CA THR A 109 4.07 4.83 -26.61
C THR A 109 5.28 5.61 -26.11
N ALA A 110 5.44 6.86 -26.55
CA ALA A 110 6.50 7.74 -26.03
C ALA A 110 6.17 8.26 -24.63
N ALA A 111 4.89 8.53 -24.37
CA ALA A 111 4.42 8.98 -23.08
C ALA A 111 2.94 8.64 -22.88
N ILE A 112 2.55 8.54 -21.60
CA ILE A 112 1.16 8.38 -21.18
C ILE A 112 0.85 9.48 -20.17
N LEU A 113 -0.26 10.19 -20.38
CA LEU A 113 -0.81 11.15 -19.44
C LEU A 113 -2.15 10.62 -18.94
N GLU A 114 -2.16 10.08 -17.72
CA GLU A 114 -3.38 9.71 -17.01
C GLU A 114 -4.05 10.99 -16.47
N ALA A 115 -5.18 11.36 -17.07
CA ALA A 115 -5.89 12.60 -16.75
C ALA A 115 -7.18 12.37 -15.95
N TRP A 116 -7.60 11.11 -15.75
CA TRP A 116 -8.84 10.73 -15.09
C TRP A 116 -10.07 11.43 -15.69
N MET A 117 -11.14 11.57 -14.91
CA MET A 117 -12.27 12.45 -15.22
C MET A 117 -11.93 13.91 -14.91
N MET A 118 -11.58 14.68 -15.94
CA MET A 118 -10.91 15.98 -15.79
C MET A 118 -11.81 17.19 -15.52
N GLY A 119 -13.13 17.00 -15.48
CA GLY A 119 -14.10 18.11 -15.35
C GLY A 119 -14.11 19.06 -16.56
N GLN A 120 -14.87 20.17 -16.44
CA GLN A 120 -15.19 21.04 -17.58
C GLN A 120 -13.99 21.85 -18.13
N ALA A 121 -12.92 22.02 -17.34
CA ALA A 121 -11.70 22.76 -17.71
C ALA A 121 -10.51 21.83 -18.01
N GLY A 122 -10.77 20.52 -18.11
CA GLY A 122 -9.74 19.49 -18.20
C GLY A 122 -8.86 19.58 -19.44
N ALA A 123 -9.46 19.90 -20.58
CA ALA A 123 -8.75 20.05 -21.84
C ALA A 123 -7.69 21.16 -21.78
N GLY A 124 -8.00 22.30 -21.15
CA GLY A 124 -7.06 23.41 -20.97
C GLY A 124 -5.90 23.03 -20.07
N ALA A 125 -6.20 22.34 -18.96
CA ALA A 125 -5.18 21.85 -18.03
C ALA A 125 -4.22 20.84 -18.71
N ILE A 126 -4.72 19.96 -19.57
CA ILE A 126 -3.85 19.07 -20.36
C ILE A 126 -2.98 19.88 -21.32
N ALA A 127 -3.54 20.86 -22.02
CA ALA A 127 -2.76 21.68 -22.95
C ALA A 127 -1.59 22.37 -22.21
N ASP A 128 -1.84 22.94 -21.04
CA ASP A 128 -0.79 23.54 -20.20
C ASP A 128 0.31 22.54 -19.79
N ILE A 129 -0.06 21.28 -19.53
CA ILE A 129 0.90 20.21 -19.24
C ILE A 129 1.69 19.83 -20.50
N LEU A 130 1.04 19.60 -21.64
CA LEU A 130 1.69 19.16 -22.88
C LEU A 130 2.67 20.20 -23.41
N TYR A 131 2.34 21.49 -23.31
CA TYR A 131 3.23 22.59 -23.71
C TYR A 131 4.24 22.98 -22.61
N GLY A 132 4.18 22.34 -21.44
CA GLY A 132 5.13 22.58 -20.35
C GLY A 132 4.94 23.91 -19.61
N HIS A 133 3.80 24.58 -19.79
CA HIS A 133 3.42 25.73 -18.95
C HIS A 133 3.28 25.31 -17.48
N ILE A 134 2.79 24.08 -17.26
CA ILE A 134 2.67 23.46 -15.94
C ILE A 134 3.41 22.11 -15.96
N ASN A 135 4.24 21.89 -14.94
CA ASN A 135 4.89 20.60 -14.71
C ASN A 135 3.92 19.65 -13.99
N PRO A 136 3.64 18.44 -14.53
CA PRO A 136 2.74 17.49 -13.88
C PRO A 136 3.28 17.06 -12.50
N SER A 137 2.37 16.91 -11.55
CA SER A 137 2.69 16.59 -10.15
C SER A 137 1.66 15.68 -9.49
N GLY A 138 0.85 14.98 -10.30
CA GLY A 138 -0.07 13.96 -9.81
C GLY A 138 0.67 12.72 -9.35
N LYS A 139 0.15 12.07 -8.31
CA LYS A 139 0.55 10.71 -7.90
C LYS A 139 -0.70 9.84 -7.86
N LEU A 140 -0.58 8.59 -8.29
CA LEU A 140 -1.69 7.65 -8.38
C LEU A 140 -2.30 7.37 -7.00
N ALA A 141 -3.61 7.55 -6.88
CA ALA A 141 -4.37 7.11 -5.71
C ALA A 141 -4.75 5.61 -5.78
N GLU A 142 -4.58 4.99 -6.95
CA GLU A 142 -4.92 3.60 -7.23
C GLU A 142 -3.74 2.87 -7.86
N THR A 143 -3.62 1.57 -7.60
CA THR A 143 -2.59 0.73 -8.23
C THR A 143 -3.06 0.29 -9.62
N TYR A 144 -2.17 0.30 -10.60
CA TYR A 144 -2.44 -0.24 -11.94
C TYR A 144 -1.90 -1.68 -12.02
N PRO A 145 -2.78 -2.70 -11.97
CA PRO A 145 -2.39 -4.09 -12.15
C PRO A 145 -2.11 -4.39 -13.63
N HIS A 146 -1.50 -5.54 -13.91
CA HIS A 146 -1.35 -6.02 -15.29
C HIS A 146 -2.66 -6.59 -15.86
N LYS A 147 -3.52 -7.15 -15.01
CA LYS A 147 -4.84 -7.70 -15.38
C LYS A 147 -5.80 -7.65 -14.20
N LEU A 148 -7.10 -7.69 -14.47
CA LEU A 148 -8.15 -7.66 -13.43
C LEU A 148 -7.97 -8.79 -12.39
N SER A 149 -7.54 -9.97 -12.83
CA SER A 149 -7.37 -11.13 -11.95
C SER A 149 -6.24 -10.99 -10.92
N ASP A 150 -5.38 -10.00 -11.07
CA ASP A 150 -4.33 -9.71 -10.08
C ASP A 150 -4.88 -8.91 -8.90
N THR A 151 -6.07 -8.31 -9.03
CA THR A 151 -6.69 -7.52 -7.96
C THR A 151 -7.08 -8.41 -6.76
N PRO A 152 -6.88 -7.93 -5.52
CA PRO A 152 -7.05 -8.76 -4.33
C PRO A 152 -8.48 -9.28 -4.13
N ALA A 153 -9.48 -8.52 -4.58
CA ALA A 153 -10.89 -8.86 -4.44
C ALA A 153 -11.42 -9.76 -5.58
N HIS A 154 -10.63 -10.03 -6.63
CA HIS A 154 -11.11 -10.69 -7.85
C HIS A 154 -11.82 -12.04 -7.60
N LEU A 155 -11.33 -12.82 -6.63
CA LEU A 155 -11.92 -14.14 -6.33
C LEU A 155 -13.24 -14.06 -5.57
N ASN A 156 -13.52 -12.96 -4.85
CA ASN A 156 -14.72 -12.83 -4.04
C ASN A 156 -15.76 -11.88 -4.64
N PHE A 157 -15.39 -11.09 -5.65
CA PHE A 157 -16.26 -10.11 -6.31
C PHE A 157 -16.91 -10.72 -7.57
N PRO A 158 -18.20 -10.46 -7.88
CA PRO A 158 -19.15 -9.60 -7.15
C PRO A 158 -19.85 -10.28 -5.96
N GLY A 159 -19.49 -11.52 -5.64
CA GLY A 159 -20.12 -12.33 -4.60
C GLY A 159 -21.10 -13.34 -5.19
N GLU A 160 -21.71 -14.12 -4.30
CA GLU A 160 -22.65 -15.19 -4.64
C GLU A 160 -23.84 -15.14 -3.67
N ASN A 161 -25.06 -15.40 -4.16
CA ASN A 161 -26.28 -15.40 -3.33
C ASN A 161 -26.43 -14.15 -2.45
N ASP A 162 -26.36 -12.96 -3.06
CA ASP A 162 -26.48 -11.65 -2.40
C ASP A 162 -25.47 -11.37 -1.28
N THR A 163 -24.37 -12.14 -1.24
CA THR A 163 -23.31 -11.99 -0.24
C THR A 163 -21.95 -11.92 -0.90
N VAL A 164 -21.22 -10.85 -0.63
CA VAL A 164 -19.80 -10.69 -1.00
C VAL A 164 -18.92 -10.86 0.24
N ARG A 165 -17.99 -11.82 0.19
CA ARG A 165 -17.05 -12.07 1.28
C ARG A 165 -15.78 -11.24 1.05
N TYR A 166 -15.44 -10.37 1.99
CA TYR A 166 -14.19 -9.58 1.95
C TYR A 166 -13.01 -10.44 2.44
N GLY A 167 -12.67 -11.47 1.66
CA GLY A 167 -11.75 -12.54 2.03
C GLY A 167 -10.28 -12.13 2.06
N GLU A 168 -9.95 -11.05 1.35
CA GLU A 168 -8.66 -10.38 1.30
C GLU A 168 -8.37 -9.53 2.55
N ALA A 169 -9.39 -9.22 3.36
CA ALA A 169 -9.28 -8.51 4.63
C ALA A 169 -8.49 -7.19 4.51
N LEU A 170 -7.40 -7.03 5.27
CA LEU A 170 -6.57 -5.81 5.26
C LEU A 170 -5.69 -5.71 4.01
N PHE A 171 -5.57 -6.78 3.22
CA PHE A 171 -4.73 -6.83 2.03
C PHE A 171 -5.54 -6.37 0.82
N ILE A 172 -5.81 -5.06 0.77
CA ILE A 172 -6.47 -4.35 -0.34
C ILE A 172 -5.49 -3.36 -0.99
N GLY A 173 -5.48 -3.31 -2.32
CA GLY A 173 -4.60 -2.42 -3.10
C GLY A 173 -3.12 -2.74 -2.86
N TYR A 174 -2.28 -1.71 -2.76
CA TYR A 174 -0.82 -1.86 -2.58
C TYR A 174 -0.43 -2.73 -1.37
N ARG A 175 -1.28 -2.80 -0.33
CA ARG A 175 -1.06 -3.68 0.84
C ARG A 175 -0.98 -5.16 0.44
N TYR A 176 -1.80 -5.58 -0.51
CA TYR A 176 -1.79 -6.93 -1.06
C TYR A 176 -0.57 -7.18 -1.95
N TYR A 177 -0.33 -6.27 -2.90
CA TYR A 177 0.74 -6.43 -3.88
C TYR A 177 2.12 -6.43 -3.21
N ASP A 178 2.33 -5.58 -2.21
CA ASP A 178 3.53 -5.60 -1.38
C ASP A 178 3.69 -6.95 -0.65
N ALA A 179 2.62 -7.44 -0.02
CA ALA A 179 2.64 -8.70 0.74
C ALA A 179 2.84 -9.94 -0.15
N LYS A 180 2.50 -9.84 -1.43
CA LYS A 180 2.66 -10.90 -2.43
C LYS A 180 3.90 -10.72 -3.31
N GLU A 181 4.62 -9.60 -3.15
CA GLU A 181 5.74 -9.21 -4.02
C GLU A 181 5.37 -9.27 -5.51
N MET A 182 4.14 -8.83 -5.83
CA MET A 182 3.59 -8.93 -7.18
C MET A 182 4.10 -7.80 -8.10
N PRO A 183 4.43 -8.10 -9.37
CA PRO A 183 4.74 -7.08 -10.34
C PRO A 183 3.50 -6.23 -10.65
N LEU A 184 3.73 -4.94 -10.86
CA LEU A 184 2.70 -3.95 -11.14
C LEU A 184 3.09 -3.14 -12.36
N LEU A 185 2.08 -2.65 -13.10
CA LEU A 185 2.33 -1.69 -14.16
C LEU A 185 2.72 -0.33 -13.55
N PHE A 186 1.90 0.17 -12.63
CA PHE A 186 2.22 1.35 -11.84
C PHE A 186 1.77 1.19 -10.38
N PRO A 187 2.67 1.39 -9.40
CA PRO A 187 2.35 1.23 -8.00
C PRO A 187 1.54 2.41 -7.45
N PHE A 188 0.87 2.18 -6.31
CA PHE A 188 0.25 3.26 -5.54
C PHE A 188 1.25 4.40 -5.26
N GLY A 189 0.78 5.63 -5.40
CA GLY A 189 1.58 6.83 -5.20
C GLY A 189 2.62 7.08 -6.30
N TYR A 190 2.62 6.33 -7.41
CA TYR A 190 3.50 6.60 -8.55
C TYR A 190 3.09 7.85 -9.31
N GLY A 191 4.06 8.58 -9.85
CA GLY A 191 3.80 9.70 -10.75
C GLY A 191 5.08 10.43 -11.09
N LEU A 192 5.22 10.74 -12.37
CA LEU A 192 6.39 11.39 -12.95
C LEU A 192 6.24 12.91 -12.92
N SER A 193 7.35 13.58 -13.22
CA SER A 193 7.45 15.04 -13.36
C SER A 193 8.40 15.34 -14.51
N TYR A 194 8.31 16.54 -15.10
CA TYR A 194 9.31 17.04 -16.05
C TYR A 194 10.64 17.43 -15.38
N THR A 195 10.71 17.35 -14.05
CA THR A 195 11.94 17.51 -13.27
C THR A 195 12.24 16.28 -12.42
N THR A 196 13.37 16.28 -11.72
CA THR A 196 13.78 15.18 -10.83
C THR A 196 13.96 15.70 -9.40
N PHE A 197 13.77 14.82 -8.42
CA PHE A 197 13.88 15.15 -7.01
C PHE A 197 14.77 14.16 -6.26
N ALA A 198 15.68 14.70 -5.45
CA ALA A 198 16.52 13.97 -4.51
C ALA A 198 16.01 14.16 -3.07
N TYR A 199 16.18 13.12 -2.26
CA TYR A 199 15.71 13.05 -0.88
C TYR A 199 16.94 12.76 -0.01
N ASP A 200 17.12 13.52 1.06
CA ASP A 200 18.25 13.34 1.98
C ASP A 200 17.89 13.79 3.40
N ASN A 201 18.79 13.57 4.35
CA ASN A 201 18.72 14.10 5.71
C ASN A 201 17.41 13.72 6.44
N LEU A 202 17.02 12.45 6.34
CA LEU A 202 15.88 11.91 7.09
C LEU A 202 16.14 11.96 8.59
N GLN A 203 15.27 12.64 9.33
CA GLN A 203 15.32 12.75 10.78
C GLN A 203 13.95 12.49 11.42
N VAL A 204 13.96 12.02 12.66
CA VAL A 204 12.76 11.78 13.46
C VAL A 204 12.91 12.49 14.81
N HIS A 205 11.86 13.20 15.22
CA HIS A 205 11.82 14.05 16.42
C HIS A 205 10.60 13.71 17.27
N THR A 206 10.71 13.65 18.60
CA THR A 206 9.56 13.40 19.50
C THR A 206 8.86 14.70 19.94
N GLU A 207 9.61 15.80 19.99
CA GLU A 207 9.12 17.16 20.25
C GLU A 207 9.77 18.13 19.23
N PRO A 208 9.18 19.32 18.96
CA PRO A 208 9.84 20.32 18.14
C PRO A 208 11.25 20.64 18.68
N GLY A 209 12.29 20.25 17.95
CA GLY A 209 13.69 20.55 18.28
C GLY A 209 14.39 19.55 19.20
N ARG A 210 13.77 18.44 19.59
CA ARG A 210 14.44 17.36 20.34
C ARG A 210 14.57 16.11 19.47
N THR A 211 15.79 15.83 19.02
CA THR A 211 16.13 14.57 18.35
C THR A 211 15.79 13.41 19.28
N VAL A 212 15.16 12.36 18.75
CA VAL A 212 14.81 11.17 19.52
C VAL A 212 16.09 10.59 20.15
N SER A 213 16.27 10.76 21.45
CA SER A 213 17.37 10.13 22.17
C SER A 213 17.24 8.61 22.03
N ALA A 214 18.25 7.95 21.45
CA ALA A 214 18.27 6.50 21.25
C ALA A 214 17.14 5.90 20.36
N ASN A 215 16.51 6.70 19.49
CA ASN A 215 15.44 6.26 18.58
C ASN A 215 14.25 5.57 19.29
N SER A 216 13.93 5.95 20.55
CA SER A 216 12.78 5.43 21.30
C SER A 216 11.80 6.55 21.70
N PHE A 217 10.49 6.28 21.65
CA PHE A 217 9.43 7.23 22.04
C PHE A 217 8.21 6.50 22.61
N ASN A 218 7.35 7.20 23.37
CA ASN A 218 6.06 6.66 23.80
C ASN A 218 4.99 6.90 22.74
N ASP A 219 4.04 5.99 22.62
CA ASP A 219 2.94 6.09 21.66
C ASP A 219 2.03 7.32 21.83
N GLU A 220 1.90 7.85 23.05
CA GLU A 220 1.18 9.08 23.35
C GLU A 220 1.86 10.36 22.84
N ASP A 221 3.20 10.35 22.75
CA ASP A 221 4.00 11.50 22.30
C ASP A 221 3.94 11.66 20.78
N GLY A 222 3.90 10.54 20.05
CA GLY A 222 4.07 10.52 18.60
C GLY A 222 5.47 10.96 18.16
N VAL A 223 5.63 11.17 16.85
CA VAL A 223 6.88 11.66 16.27
C VAL A 223 6.61 12.60 15.09
N THR A 224 7.56 13.50 14.81
CA THR A 224 7.61 14.28 13.57
C THR A 224 8.80 13.82 12.74
N VAL A 225 8.53 13.46 11.49
CA VAL A 225 9.54 13.00 10.54
C VAL A 225 9.84 14.13 9.58
N SER A 226 11.11 14.52 9.47
CA SER A 226 11.57 15.55 8.53
C SER A 226 12.53 14.98 7.50
N VAL A 227 12.49 15.50 6.28
CA VAL A 227 13.37 15.11 5.18
C VAL A 227 13.61 16.31 4.26
N ASP A 228 14.83 16.41 3.74
CA ASP A 228 15.19 17.43 2.77
C ASP A 228 14.89 16.94 1.36
N VAL A 229 14.21 17.78 0.58
CA VAL A 229 13.86 17.50 -0.81
C VAL A 229 14.47 18.55 -1.70
N THR A 230 15.28 18.11 -2.65
CA THR A 230 15.97 18.97 -3.62
C THR A 230 15.40 18.75 -5.01
N ASN A 231 15.04 19.82 -5.72
CA ASN A 231 14.77 19.73 -7.15
C ASN A 231 16.09 19.70 -7.92
N THR A 232 16.45 18.54 -8.47
CA THR A 232 17.71 18.30 -9.15
C THR A 232 17.64 18.50 -10.67
N GLY A 233 16.46 18.80 -11.22
CA GLY A 233 16.30 19.07 -12.64
C GLY A 233 16.38 20.55 -13.00
N LYS A 234 15.97 20.86 -14.24
CA LYS A 234 16.15 22.19 -14.86
C LYS A 234 14.91 23.07 -14.83
N VAL A 235 13.75 22.51 -14.46
CA VAL A 235 12.48 23.22 -14.44
C VAL A 235 11.87 23.17 -13.04
N ALA A 236 11.08 24.19 -12.70
CA ALA A 236 10.33 24.17 -11.46
C ALA A 236 9.34 23.00 -11.45
N GLY A 237 9.10 22.42 -10.28
CA GLY A 237 8.21 21.28 -10.15
C GLY A 237 7.65 21.16 -8.74
N GLN A 238 6.65 20.29 -8.60
CA GLN A 238 6.07 19.93 -7.31
C GLN A 238 6.25 18.44 -7.08
N GLU A 239 6.66 18.07 -5.87
CA GLU A 239 6.82 16.67 -5.45
C GLU A 239 5.85 16.38 -4.30
N ILE A 240 5.33 15.14 -4.25
CA ILE A 240 4.54 14.62 -3.13
C ILE A 240 5.39 13.56 -2.43
N VAL A 241 5.95 13.97 -1.29
CA VAL A 241 6.71 13.12 -0.40
C VAL A 241 5.76 12.24 0.39
N GLN A 242 5.95 10.93 0.32
CA GLN A 242 5.06 9.95 0.95
C GLN A 242 5.77 9.28 2.12
N LEU A 243 5.10 9.18 3.26
CA LEU A 243 5.58 8.53 4.46
C LEU A 243 4.76 7.27 4.74
N TYR A 244 5.45 6.13 4.72
CA TYR A 244 4.92 4.83 5.09
C TYR A 244 5.51 4.34 6.41
N VAL A 245 4.72 3.60 7.18
CA VAL A 245 5.14 2.93 8.41
C VAL A 245 5.05 1.41 8.20
N HIS A 246 6.12 0.70 8.55
CA HIS A 246 6.16 -0.76 8.62
C HIS A 246 6.36 -1.19 10.07
N ASP A 247 5.43 -2.00 10.57
CA ASP A 247 5.55 -2.65 11.87
C ASP A 247 6.31 -3.96 11.70
N GLN A 248 7.55 -4.04 12.21
CA GLN A 248 8.42 -5.20 12.00
C GLN A 248 7.85 -6.47 12.64
N LYS A 249 7.05 -6.33 13.71
CA LYS A 249 6.47 -7.47 14.41
C LYS A 249 5.21 -7.05 15.16
N SER A 250 4.09 -7.58 14.71
CA SER A 250 2.78 -7.46 15.37
C SER A 250 2.23 -8.83 15.75
N ARG A 251 1.36 -8.86 16.76
CA ARG A 251 0.64 -10.08 17.16
C ARG A 251 -0.38 -10.52 16.12
N LEU A 252 -1.10 -9.57 15.51
CA LEU A 252 -2.02 -9.82 14.40
C LEU A 252 -1.35 -9.57 13.06
N LYS A 253 -1.85 -10.20 12.00
CA LYS A 253 -1.33 -9.96 10.64
C LYS A 253 -1.58 -8.53 10.20
N ARG A 254 -0.54 -7.88 9.68
CA ARG A 254 -0.60 -6.51 9.14
C ARG A 254 -0.01 -6.46 7.72
N PRO A 255 -0.40 -5.47 6.91
CA PRO A 255 0.32 -5.15 5.68
C PRO A 255 1.79 -4.85 5.95
N PHE A 256 2.66 -5.14 4.98
CA PHE A 256 4.10 -4.85 5.08
C PHE A 256 4.35 -3.37 5.37
N LYS A 257 3.63 -2.46 4.71
CA LYS A 257 3.70 -1.03 5.03
C LYS A 257 2.38 -0.35 4.76
N GLU A 258 2.18 0.78 5.41
CA GLU A 258 0.97 1.58 5.25
C GLU A 258 1.32 3.07 5.16
N LEU A 259 0.74 3.80 4.20
CA LEU A 259 0.84 5.26 4.10
C LEU A 259 0.23 5.88 5.36
N LYS A 260 1.01 6.68 6.08
CA LYS A 260 0.58 7.40 7.29
C LYS A 260 0.63 8.92 7.16
N GLY A 261 1.22 9.45 6.10
CA GLY A 261 1.17 10.86 5.77
C GLY A 261 1.86 11.19 4.46
N PHE A 262 1.62 12.39 3.95
CA PHE A 262 2.31 12.92 2.78
C PHE A 262 2.38 14.44 2.85
N ALA A 263 3.32 15.03 2.12
CA ALA A 263 3.44 16.47 1.98
C ALA A 263 3.73 16.83 0.53
N LYS A 264 3.05 17.85 0.00
CA LYS A 264 3.31 18.39 -1.34
C LYS A 264 4.18 19.64 -1.21
N VAL A 265 5.27 19.71 -1.98
CA VAL A 265 6.22 20.82 -1.93
C VAL A 265 6.53 21.34 -3.33
N SER A 266 6.54 22.66 -3.50
CA SER A 266 6.95 23.34 -4.74
C SER A 266 8.41 23.75 -4.64
N LEU A 267 9.21 23.45 -5.66
CA LEU A 267 10.65 23.69 -5.68
C LEU A 267 11.10 24.30 -7.01
N ALA A 268 11.81 25.43 -6.95
CA ALA A 268 12.56 25.95 -8.09
C ALA A 268 13.77 25.05 -8.42
N PRO A 269 14.36 25.11 -9.63
CA PRO A 269 15.55 24.34 -9.97
C PRO A 269 16.69 24.56 -8.97
N GLY A 270 17.26 23.49 -8.42
CA GLY A 270 18.32 23.53 -7.40
C GLY A 270 17.87 23.91 -5.99
N GLU A 271 16.60 24.26 -5.78
CA GLU A 271 16.07 24.59 -4.45
C GLU A 271 15.97 23.32 -3.59
N THR A 272 16.30 23.45 -2.30
CA THR A 272 16.09 22.43 -1.27
C THR A 272 15.08 22.95 -0.24
N LYS A 273 14.09 22.13 0.13
CA LYS A 273 13.19 22.41 1.26
C LYS A 273 13.11 21.20 2.18
N THR A 274 13.13 21.46 3.48
CA THR A 274 12.78 20.48 4.50
C THR A 274 11.26 20.39 4.61
N ILE A 275 10.70 19.19 4.45
CA ILE A 275 9.30 18.92 4.77
C ILE A 275 9.21 18.20 6.11
N SER A 276 8.06 18.29 6.79
CA SER A 276 7.81 17.62 8.06
C SER A 276 6.42 17.00 8.09
N ILE A 277 6.33 15.76 8.55
CA ILE A 277 5.08 14.99 8.65
C ILE A 277 4.98 14.42 10.06
N THR A 278 3.91 14.77 10.77
CA THR A 278 3.65 14.28 12.14
C THR A 278 2.87 12.97 12.13
N LEU A 279 3.35 12.01 12.92
CA LEU A 279 2.77 10.70 13.16
C LEU A 279 2.31 10.63 14.62
N ASN A 280 1.03 10.42 14.83
CA ASN A 280 0.46 10.23 16.16
C ASN A 280 0.25 8.73 16.46
N PHE A 281 -0.33 8.42 17.62
CA PHE A 281 -0.74 7.07 18.04
C PHE A 281 -1.33 6.20 16.91
N ARG A 282 -2.26 6.75 16.11
CA ARG A 282 -2.94 6.01 15.02
C ARG A 282 -2.02 5.64 13.86
N ALA A 283 -0.88 6.30 13.72
CA ALA A 283 0.11 5.94 12.73
C ALA A 283 0.75 4.58 13.01
N PHE A 284 0.84 4.21 14.29
CA PHE A 284 1.46 2.96 14.73
C PHE A 284 0.43 1.89 15.11
N ALA A 285 -0.78 2.31 15.48
CA ALA A 285 -1.83 1.42 15.96
C ALA A 285 -2.47 0.53 14.87
N TYR A 286 -3.03 -0.59 15.31
CA TYR A 286 -3.99 -1.42 14.55
C TYR A 286 -5.22 -1.74 15.41
N TYR A 287 -6.34 -2.06 14.76
CA TYR A 287 -7.55 -2.44 15.49
C TYR A 287 -7.48 -3.91 15.90
N ASP A 288 -7.67 -4.16 17.19
CA ASP A 288 -7.63 -5.49 17.77
C ASP A 288 -9.03 -5.95 18.17
N PRO A 289 -9.61 -6.96 17.48
CA PRO A 289 -10.94 -7.44 17.80
C PRO A 289 -11.07 -8.05 19.20
N ALA A 290 -9.98 -8.58 19.77
CA ALA A 290 -10.01 -9.15 21.12
C ALA A 290 -10.19 -8.06 22.17
N TYR A 291 -9.50 -6.92 21.99
CA TYR A 291 -9.63 -5.75 22.87
C TYR A 291 -10.73 -4.78 22.45
N ARG A 292 -11.29 -4.94 21.25
CA ARG A 292 -12.30 -4.07 20.63
C ARG A 292 -11.88 -2.60 20.53
N GLN A 293 -10.58 -2.34 20.44
CA GLN A 293 -10.01 -1.00 20.38
C GLN A 293 -8.76 -0.95 19.50
N TRP A 294 -8.31 0.27 19.17
CA TRP A 294 -7.02 0.47 18.54
C TRP A 294 -5.92 0.31 19.57
N ILE A 295 -4.91 -0.50 19.25
CA ILE A 295 -3.77 -0.73 20.13
C ILE A 295 -2.45 -0.45 19.41
N THR A 296 -1.46 -0.08 20.18
CA THR A 296 -0.03 -0.06 19.85
C THR A 296 0.64 -1.22 20.59
N GLU A 297 1.73 -1.73 20.02
CA GLU A 297 2.56 -2.76 20.66
C GLU A 297 3.97 -2.21 20.78
N THR A 298 4.61 -2.42 21.93
CA THR A 298 6.03 -2.07 22.10
C THR A 298 6.87 -2.85 21.08
N GLY A 299 7.64 -2.15 20.26
CA GLY A 299 8.32 -2.79 19.14
C GLY A 299 9.07 -1.83 18.23
N LYS A 300 9.65 -2.38 17.17
CA LYS A 300 10.40 -1.63 16.15
C LYS A 300 9.51 -1.33 14.96
N PHE A 301 9.55 -0.08 14.52
CA PHE A 301 8.83 0.42 13.36
C PHE A 301 9.81 1.04 12.38
N ASP A 302 9.70 0.70 11.10
CA ASP A 302 10.44 1.39 10.05
C ASP A 302 9.63 2.58 9.53
N ILE A 303 10.30 3.72 9.47
CA ILE A 303 9.82 4.94 8.81
C ILE A 303 10.40 4.96 7.41
N LEU A 304 9.53 4.90 6.41
CA LEU A 304 9.90 4.77 5.00
C LEU A 304 9.43 6.01 4.25
N ILE A 305 10.38 6.78 3.71
CA ILE A 305 10.08 7.94 2.87
C ILE A 305 10.29 7.56 1.41
N GLY A 306 9.29 7.80 0.58
CA GLY A 306 9.32 7.46 -0.84
C GLY A 306 8.66 8.49 -1.74
N ALA A 307 8.94 8.34 -3.04
CA ALA A 307 8.26 9.04 -4.13
C ALA A 307 7.05 8.25 -4.66
N SER A 308 6.92 6.98 -4.26
CA SER A 308 5.77 6.08 -4.43
C SER A 308 5.85 4.93 -3.42
N ALA A 309 4.84 4.06 -3.37
CA ALA A 309 4.90 2.84 -2.53
C ALA A 309 6.03 1.87 -2.92
N ALA A 310 6.45 1.85 -4.18
CA ALA A 310 7.55 0.99 -4.64
C ALA A 310 8.92 1.69 -4.60
N ASP A 311 8.94 3.03 -4.55
CA ASP A 311 10.15 3.84 -4.69
C ASP A 311 10.50 4.53 -3.36
N ILE A 312 11.04 3.73 -2.44
CA ILE A 312 11.49 4.18 -1.11
C ILE A 312 12.92 4.71 -1.21
N ARG A 313 13.10 5.99 -0.86
CA ARG A 313 14.36 6.73 -1.00
C ARG A 313 15.15 6.80 0.30
N CYS A 314 14.46 6.93 1.44
CA CYS A 314 15.10 6.99 2.75
C CYS A 314 14.37 6.07 3.73
N ARG A 315 15.10 5.50 4.68
CA ARG A 315 14.53 4.68 5.75
C ARG A 315 15.27 4.90 7.07
N THR A 316 14.54 4.79 8.17
CA THR A 316 15.12 4.69 9.51
C THR A 316 14.21 3.84 10.39
N THR A 317 14.75 3.27 11.47
CA THR A 317 13.99 2.45 12.41
C THR A 317 13.89 3.17 13.75
N ILE A 318 12.68 3.21 14.30
CA ILE A 318 12.38 3.73 15.63
C ILE A 318 11.77 2.64 16.50
N THR A 319 11.89 2.79 17.82
CA THR A 319 11.29 1.89 18.81
C THR A 319 10.15 2.61 19.50
N LEU A 320 8.94 2.07 19.41
CA LEU A 320 7.78 2.57 20.13
C LEU A 320 7.69 1.83 21.47
N GLN A 321 7.41 2.56 22.54
CA GLN A 321 6.97 2.02 23.83
C GLN A 321 5.46 2.27 23.94
N SER A 322 4.69 1.19 24.03
CA SER A 322 3.25 1.29 24.24
C SER A 322 2.97 1.65 25.69
N THR A 323 2.14 2.67 25.92
CA THR A 323 1.67 3.06 27.26
C THR A 323 0.37 2.35 27.65
N LEU A 324 -0.26 1.63 26.71
CA LEU A 324 -1.50 0.92 26.94
C LEU A 324 -1.36 -0.19 27.98
N GLN A 325 -2.24 -0.16 28.97
CA GLN A 325 -2.46 -1.27 29.91
C GLN A 325 -3.65 -2.09 29.42
N LEU A 326 -3.35 -3.14 28.66
CA LEU A 326 -4.38 -4.01 28.09
C LEU A 326 -4.69 -5.16 29.05
N PRO A 327 -5.97 -5.55 29.21
CA PRO A 327 -6.32 -6.74 29.98
C PRO A 327 -5.66 -7.99 29.37
N THR A 328 -5.54 -9.04 30.16
CA THR A 328 -5.15 -10.33 29.59
C THR A 328 -6.24 -10.82 28.63
N ILE A 329 -5.83 -11.51 27.56
CA ILE A 329 -6.73 -12.27 26.67
C ILE A 329 -6.55 -13.77 26.85
N LEU A 330 -5.87 -14.19 27.93
CA LEU A 330 -5.70 -15.60 28.24
C LEU A 330 -7.05 -16.24 28.57
N HIS A 331 -7.29 -17.36 27.89
CA HIS A 331 -8.40 -18.27 28.09
C HIS A 331 -7.90 -19.72 28.24
N ASP A 332 -8.81 -20.64 28.50
CA ASP A 332 -8.58 -22.06 28.78
C ASP A 332 -7.80 -22.86 27.71
N GLN A 333 -7.88 -22.45 26.45
CA GLN A 333 -7.14 -23.03 25.32
C GLN A 333 -5.85 -22.28 24.98
N SER A 334 -5.44 -21.31 25.81
CA SER A 334 -4.21 -20.54 25.57
C SER A 334 -2.99 -21.45 25.64
N THR A 335 -2.09 -21.30 24.68
CA THR A 335 -0.83 -22.03 24.65
C THR A 335 0.14 -21.50 25.69
N ILE A 336 1.13 -22.31 26.08
CA ILE A 336 2.20 -21.86 26.99
C ILE A 336 2.88 -20.59 26.43
N ARG A 337 3.05 -20.49 25.11
CA ARG A 337 3.58 -19.30 24.44
C ARG A 337 2.70 -18.07 24.65
N SER A 338 1.39 -18.21 24.56
CA SER A 338 0.46 -17.11 24.88
C SER A 338 0.65 -16.64 26.32
N TRP A 339 0.74 -17.57 27.28
CA TRP A 339 0.99 -17.22 28.68
C TRP A 339 2.33 -16.51 28.88
N TYR A 340 3.40 -16.95 28.21
CA TYR A 340 4.72 -16.31 28.29
C TYR A 340 4.80 -14.94 27.60
N ASN A 341 3.94 -14.69 26.62
CA ASN A 341 3.85 -13.40 25.94
C ASN A 341 2.92 -12.41 26.65
N ASP A 342 2.07 -12.90 27.56
CA ASP A 342 1.19 -12.06 28.36
C ASP A 342 1.95 -11.44 29.56
N PRO A 343 1.94 -10.11 29.74
CA PRO A 343 2.67 -9.45 30.83
C PRO A 343 2.23 -9.88 32.24
N VAL A 344 0.97 -10.26 32.41
CA VAL A 344 0.40 -10.71 33.69
C VAL A 344 0.52 -12.23 33.82
N GLY A 345 0.28 -12.96 32.73
CA GLY A 345 0.34 -14.43 32.69
C GLY A 345 1.73 -14.99 32.89
N LYS A 346 2.77 -14.36 32.32
CA LYS A 346 4.15 -14.85 32.40
C LYS A 346 4.65 -15.01 33.84
N PRO A 347 4.63 -13.98 34.71
CA PRO A 347 5.12 -14.12 36.08
C PRO A 347 4.32 -15.13 36.91
N ILE A 348 3.05 -15.38 36.56
CA ILE A 348 2.19 -16.37 37.22
C ILE A 348 2.56 -17.80 36.78
N LEU A 349 2.75 -18.04 35.47
CA LEU A 349 3.03 -19.37 34.94
C LEU A 349 4.50 -19.79 35.10
N GLU A 350 5.44 -18.86 34.92
CA GLU A 350 6.86 -19.13 34.77
C GLU A 350 7.47 -19.97 35.92
N PRO A 351 7.18 -19.69 37.21
CA PRO A 351 7.72 -20.49 38.31
C PRO A 351 7.30 -21.96 38.23
N MET A 352 6.01 -22.23 38.03
CA MET A 352 5.46 -23.58 37.91
C MET A 352 6.02 -24.29 36.68
N PHE A 353 6.04 -23.61 35.53
CA PHE A 353 6.56 -24.19 34.29
C PHE A 353 8.03 -24.58 34.42
N ARG A 354 8.87 -23.72 35.02
CA ARG A 354 10.29 -24.02 35.29
C ARG A 354 10.47 -25.20 36.23
N GLU A 355 9.60 -25.36 37.23
CA GLU A 355 9.67 -26.49 38.16
C GLU A 355 9.29 -27.81 37.48
N LEU A 356 8.21 -27.83 36.69
CA LEU A 356 7.78 -29.01 35.93
C LEU A 356 8.84 -29.45 34.91
N MET A 357 9.46 -28.50 34.21
CA MET A 357 10.55 -28.79 33.28
C MET A 357 11.79 -29.39 33.97
N LYS A 358 12.04 -29.08 35.25
CA LYS A 358 13.12 -29.70 36.03
C LYS A 358 12.80 -31.12 36.52
N LYS A 359 11.53 -31.43 36.75
CA LYS A 359 11.08 -32.72 37.32
C LYS A 359 11.00 -33.88 36.32
N GLY A 360 11.18 -33.61 35.02
CA GLY A 360 11.29 -34.68 34.02
C GLY A 360 10.88 -34.32 32.60
N GLY A 361 10.27 -33.15 32.37
CA GLY A 361 9.71 -32.77 31.07
C GLY A 361 8.64 -33.76 30.57
N PRO A 362 7.86 -33.41 29.55
CA PRO A 362 6.81 -34.27 29.00
C PRO A 362 7.30 -35.55 28.32
N PHE A 363 8.60 -35.73 28.16
CA PHE A 363 9.16 -36.85 27.41
C PHE A 363 10.21 -37.69 28.16
N GLY A 364 10.44 -37.42 29.45
CA GLY A 364 11.43 -38.14 30.22
C GLY A 364 12.87 -37.85 29.77
N SER A 365 13.80 -37.84 30.71
CA SER A 365 15.22 -37.76 30.40
C SER A 365 15.72 -39.11 29.87
N ASP A 366 15.35 -39.50 28.65
CA ASP A 366 16.09 -40.56 27.97
C ASP A 366 17.14 -39.93 27.05
N ASN A 367 18.35 -39.81 27.59
CA ASN A 367 19.58 -39.49 26.86
C ASN A 367 19.93 -40.66 25.91
N SER A 368 19.01 -41.07 25.03
CA SER A 368 19.32 -41.99 23.96
C SER A 368 20.07 -41.20 22.89
N LYS A 369 21.36 -41.54 22.80
CA LYS A 369 22.28 -41.18 21.72
C LYS A 369 21.80 -41.82 20.42
N ASP A 370 20.70 -41.35 19.85
CA ASP A 370 20.41 -41.53 18.42
C ASP A 370 19.66 -40.31 17.91
N GLY A 371 20.37 -39.53 17.09
CA GLY A 371 19.91 -38.26 16.56
C GLY A 371 18.78 -38.46 15.56
N THR A 372 17.65 -37.78 15.77
CA THR A 372 16.78 -37.18 14.72
C THR A 372 15.53 -36.47 15.27
N ILE A 373 15.37 -36.24 16.58
CA ILE A 373 14.24 -35.46 17.16
C ILE A 373 14.77 -34.40 18.14
N GLY A 374 15.61 -33.50 17.66
CA GLY A 374 16.42 -32.65 18.53
C GLY A 374 16.67 -31.25 18.00
N VAL A 375 15.61 -30.52 17.59
CA VAL A 375 15.63 -29.04 17.48
C VAL A 375 14.26 -28.41 17.81
N ASP A 376 13.13 -29.13 17.70
CA ASP A 376 11.80 -28.49 17.78
C ASP A 376 10.89 -28.91 18.95
N MET A 377 11.38 -29.72 19.90
CA MET A 377 10.57 -30.19 21.03
C MET A 377 10.14 -29.06 21.96
N LEU A 378 11.03 -28.09 22.25
CA LEU A 378 10.66 -26.94 23.09
C LEU A 378 9.63 -26.04 22.40
N ASN A 379 9.77 -25.80 21.10
CA ASN A 379 8.78 -25.03 20.34
C ASN A 379 7.43 -25.75 20.31
N PHE A 380 7.43 -27.05 20.05
CA PHE A 380 6.22 -27.87 20.12
C PHE A 380 5.52 -27.71 21.47
N LEU A 381 6.26 -27.80 22.59
CA LEU A 381 5.70 -27.61 23.93
C LEU A 381 5.16 -26.21 24.16
N MET A 382 5.86 -25.19 23.69
CA MET A 382 5.39 -23.81 23.81
C MET A 382 4.07 -23.58 23.06
N ASP A 383 3.81 -24.32 21.99
CA ASP A 383 2.59 -24.20 21.19
C ASP A 383 1.46 -25.16 21.61
N LEU A 384 1.66 -25.97 22.64
CA LEU A 384 0.58 -26.73 23.27
C LEU A 384 -0.29 -25.83 24.15
N PRO A 385 -1.63 -26.04 24.19
CA PRO A 385 -2.48 -25.50 25.25
C PRO A 385 -1.91 -25.86 26.62
N LEU A 386 -1.88 -24.90 27.54
CA LEU A 386 -1.34 -25.13 28.90
C LEU A 386 -2.03 -26.33 29.57
N ARG A 387 -3.35 -26.46 29.38
CA ARG A 387 -4.14 -27.60 29.84
C ARG A 387 -3.58 -28.94 29.36
N SER A 388 -3.33 -29.07 28.05
CA SER A 388 -2.80 -30.29 27.45
C SER A 388 -1.40 -30.61 27.96
N PHE A 389 -0.55 -29.59 28.11
CA PHE A 389 0.78 -29.78 28.70
C PHE A 389 0.71 -30.31 30.13
N LEU A 390 -0.18 -29.76 30.96
CA LEU A 390 -0.37 -30.21 32.34
C LEU A 390 -0.92 -31.64 32.39
N GLN A 391 -1.82 -32.02 31.48
CA GLN A 391 -2.30 -33.40 31.36
C GLN A 391 -1.15 -34.38 31.04
N PHE A 392 -0.18 -34.00 30.20
CA PHE A 392 1.02 -34.81 29.97
C PHE A 392 1.96 -34.91 31.19
N GLN A 393 1.74 -34.08 32.21
CA GLN A 393 2.55 -34.02 33.42
C GLN A 393 1.75 -34.42 34.68
N GLU A 394 0.60 -35.08 34.51
CA GLU A 394 -0.34 -35.39 35.60
C GLU A 394 0.32 -36.07 36.80
N SER A 395 1.30 -36.96 36.57
CA SER A 395 2.07 -37.62 37.63
C SER A 395 2.89 -36.69 38.54
N PHE A 396 3.14 -35.45 38.10
CA PHE A 396 3.90 -34.44 38.83
C PHE A 396 3.01 -33.33 39.41
N LEU A 397 1.70 -33.37 39.17
CA LEU A 397 0.75 -32.35 39.63
C LEU A 397 0.19 -32.70 41.01
N THR A 398 -0.11 -31.66 41.79
CA THR A 398 -0.75 -31.79 43.11
C THR A 398 -2.28 -31.79 43.06
N GLN A 399 -2.86 -31.41 41.92
CA GLN A 399 -4.30 -31.36 41.67
C GLN A 399 -4.56 -31.54 40.15
N PRO A 400 -5.82 -31.82 39.73
CA PRO A 400 -6.15 -31.98 38.32
C PRO A 400 -5.72 -30.79 37.45
N ALA A 401 -5.28 -31.07 36.23
CA ALA A 401 -4.81 -30.05 35.29
C ALA A 401 -5.86 -28.93 35.06
N ASP A 402 -7.13 -29.29 34.98
CA ASP A 402 -8.23 -28.34 34.80
C ASP A 402 -8.35 -27.35 35.96
N ASP A 403 -8.26 -27.84 37.20
CA ASP A 403 -8.31 -27.00 38.40
C ASP A 403 -7.11 -26.04 38.46
N ILE A 404 -5.93 -26.48 38.03
CA ILE A 404 -4.74 -25.63 37.94
C ILE A 404 -4.97 -24.51 36.92
N VAL A 405 -5.43 -24.84 35.71
CA VAL A 405 -5.66 -23.85 34.67
C VAL A 405 -6.71 -22.83 35.11
N ASP A 406 -7.83 -23.28 35.69
CA ASP A 406 -8.89 -22.40 36.17
C ASP A 406 -8.41 -21.48 37.31
N MET A 407 -7.58 -22.02 38.22
CA MET A 407 -6.95 -21.22 39.28
C MET A 407 -6.02 -20.15 38.70
N LEU A 408 -5.15 -20.51 37.76
CA LEU A 408 -4.22 -19.57 37.13
C LEU A 408 -4.98 -18.49 36.35
N LEU A 409 -6.02 -18.87 35.60
CA LEU A 409 -6.85 -17.91 34.87
C LEU A 409 -7.54 -16.93 35.83
N LYS A 410 -8.13 -17.42 36.93
CA LYS A 410 -8.70 -16.55 37.97
C LYS A 410 -7.67 -15.57 38.53
N GLN A 411 -6.43 -16.02 38.75
CA GLN A 411 -5.35 -15.16 39.26
C GLN A 411 -4.98 -14.05 38.26
N VAL A 412 -4.84 -14.39 36.97
CA VAL A 412 -4.50 -13.41 35.94
C VAL A 412 -5.64 -12.39 35.79
N HIS A 413 -6.90 -12.84 35.74
CA HIS A 413 -8.07 -11.96 35.59
C HIS A 413 -8.31 -11.08 36.83
N ALA A 414 -8.00 -11.57 38.04
CA ALA A 414 -8.13 -10.80 39.28
C ALA A 414 -7.02 -9.73 39.47
N THR A 415 -5.91 -9.81 38.73
CA THR A 415 -4.82 -8.82 38.82
C THR A 415 -5.17 -7.51 38.09
N MET A 416 -6.28 -7.47 37.37
CA MET A 416 -6.73 -6.36 36.52
C MET A 416 -8.04 -5.70 37.01
N GLU A 417 -8.62 -6.17 38.12
CA GLU A 417 -9.67 -5.48 38.90
C GLU A 417 -9.05 -4.59 39.97
#